data_AF-A0A495W4V3-F1
#
_entry.id   AF-A0A495W4V3-F1
#
_cell.length_a   1.000
_cell.length_b   1.000
_cell.length_c   1.000
_cell.angle_alpha   90.00
_cell.angle_beta   90.00
_cell.angle_gamma   90.00
#
_symmetry.space_group_name_H-M   'P 1'
#
loop_
_entity.id
_entity.type
_entity.pdbx_description
1 polymer ?
#
loop_
_entity_poly.entity_id
_entity_poly.type
_entity_poly.pdbx_seq_one_letter_code
_entity_poly.pdbx_strand_id
1 'polypeptide(L)'
;MSQPATPLSEQEQQQLVRQIGRAMLPVLPQGWQRVRAEYRAAGRHIEVDLAFAGPDGQWRPVRPPMDVVGLFGRLRTGMYAADRGTWLSAVYEIEAPSQFTVDFNAEDEPRWRNAPPVIGFQDELRAFPRADDRIPDWLRHRLGLPPRAEPVPPGELRTAHVYDGRDEEGRPVVRRQAVDPRLREALLTYLEAAPVVLAARDLDVDEFAPGDRDVPLNFRTDGTWVWAGAVPHYLRKHGLPPEPALVRHILDRDFRVSEVDDAVRDRAVALITGSGD
;
A
#
# COMPACT_ATOMS: atom_id res chain seq x y z
N MET A 1 -13.04 -19.41 -6.38
CA MET A 1 -12.98 -17.94 -6.22
C MET A 1 -13.81 -17.60 -4.99
N SER A 2 -13.17 -17.39 -3.83
CA SER A 2 -13.88 -17.04 -2.61
C SER A 2 -14.14 -15.53 -2.63
N GLN A 3 -15.40 -15.12 -2.43
CA GLN A 3 -15.77 -13.72 -2.28
C GLN A 3 -14.87 -13.05 -1.23
N PRO A 4 -14.41 -11.80 -1.44
CA PRO A 4 -13.70 -11.08 -0.40
C PRO A 4 -14.61 -10.98 0.82
N ALA A 5 -14.13 -11.43 1.98
CA ALA A 5 -14.88 -11.35 3.21
C ALA A 5 -15.26 -9.87 3.47
N THR A 6 -16.55 -9.59 3.60
CA THR A 6 -17.01 -8.25 3.95
C THR A 6 -16.36 -7.83 5.27
N PRO A 7 -15.73 -6.63 5.35
CA PRO A 7 -15.18 -6.12 6.60
C PRO A 7 -16.24 -6.09 7.70
N LEU A 8 -15.85 -6.38 8.94
CA LEU A 8 -16.75 -6.30 10.08
C LEU A 8 -17.13 -4.84 10.35
N SER A 9 -18.41 -4.63 10.66
CA SER A 9 -18.87 -3.34 11.19
C SER A 9 -18.21 -3.02 12.53
N GLU A 10 -18.15 -1.73 12.90
CA GLU A 10 -17.60 -1.31 14.20
C GLU A 10 -18.28 -2.02 15.38
N GLN A 11 -19.60 -2.26 15.29
CA GLN A 11 -20.35 -2.96 16.32
C GLN A 11 -19.90 -4.42 16.46
N GLU A 12 -19.70 -5.12 15.34
CA GLU A 12 -19.20 -6.51 15.35
C GLU A 12 -17.76 -6.59 15.86
N GLN A 13 -16.90 -5.63 15.48
CA GLN A 13 -15.54 -5.52 15.99
C GLN A 13 -15.54 -5.34 17.51
N GLN A 14 -16.33 -4.39 18.04
CA GLN A 14 -16.46 -4.17 19.48
C GLN A 14 -17.03 -5.39 20.21
N GLN A 15 -17.96 -6.12 19.59
CA GLN A 15 -18.48 -7.37 20.14
C GLN A 15 -17.38 -8.43 20.25
N LEU A 16 -16.55 -8.61 19.21
CA LEU A 16 -15.41 -9.54 19.25
C LEU A 16 -14.37 -9.13 20.29
N VAL A 17 -14.04 -7.84 20.39
CA VAL A 17 -13.10 -7.33 21.42
C VAL A 17 -13.60 -7.67 22.83
N ARG A 18 -14.89 -7.52 23.11
CA ARG A 18 -15.46 -7.91 24.42
C ARG A 18 -15.49 -9.43 24.62
N GLN A 19 -15.72 -10.20 23.55
CA GLN A 19 -15.66 -11.67 23.62
C GLN A 19 -14.25 -12.17 23.93
N ILE A 20 -13.21 -11.58 23.31
CA ILE A 20 -11.80 -11.86 23.61
C ILE A 20 -11.52 -11.61 25.09
N GLY A 21 -11.91 -10.43 25.60
CA GLY A 21 -11.76 -10.07 27.01
C GLY A 21 -12.36 -11.11 27.95
N ARG A 22 -13.61 -11.51 27.70
CA ARG A 22 -14.32 -12.53 28.48
C ARG A 22 -13.69 -13.91 28.39
N ALA A 23 -13.20 -14.30 27.21
CA ALA A 23 -12.59 -15.60 26.97
C ALA A 23 -11.25 -15.78 27.70
N MET A 24 -10.57 -14.69 28.08
CA MET A 24 -9.34 -14.76 28.88
C MET A 24 -9.60 -15.04 30.37
N LEU A 25 -10.75 -14.61 30.91
CA LEU A 25 -11.02 -14.66 32.35
C LEU A 25 -11.02 -16.06 32.99
N PRO A 26 -11.55 -17.13 32.36
CA PRO A 26 -11.66 -18.44 33.00
C PRO A 26 -10.34 -19.11 33.38
N VAL A 27 -9.22 -18.73 32.74
CA VAL A 27 -7.89 -19.30 33.06
C VAL A 27 -7.14 -18.54 34.15
N LEU A 28 -7.71 -17.44 34.64
CA LEU A 28 -7.08 -16.60 35.65
C LEU A 28 -7.39 -17.12 37.07
N PRO A 29 -6.43 -17.08 38.00
CA PRO A 29 -6.68 -17.45 39.39
C PRO A 29 -7.52 -16.38 40.10
N GLN A 30 -8.08 -16.73 41.26
CA GLN A 30 -8.74 -15.75 42.12
C GLN A 30 -7.78 -14.63 42.53
N GLY A 31 -8.29 -13.39 42.59
CA GLY A 31 -7.50 -12.22 43.01
C GLY A 31 -6.55 -11.65 41.95
N TRP A 32 -6.70 -12.03 40.68
CA TRP A 32 -6.00 -11.34 39.58
C TRP A 32 -6.38 -9.84 39.56
N GLN A 33 -5.43 -8.98 39.19
CA GLN A 33 -5.64 -7.53 39.07
C GLN A 33 -5.42 -7.02 37.65
N ARG A 34 -4.42 -7.56 36.96
CA ARG A 34 -4.10 -7.20 35.57
C ARG A 34 -3.91 -8.42 34.70
N VAL A 35 -4.28 -8.30 33.44
CA VAL A 35 -4.11 -9.33 32.40
C VAL A 35 -3.55 -8.64 31.18
N ARG A 36 -2.61 -9.29 30.50
CA ARG A 36 -2.09 -8.85 29.22
C ARG A 36 -2.04 -10.02 28.25
N ALA A 37 -2.67 -9.84 27.10
CA ALA A 37 -2.51 -10.72 25.95
C ALA A 37 -1.74 -10.00 24.84
N GLU A 38 -0.80 -10.69 24.21
CA GLU A 38 -0.11 -10.20 23.03
C GLU A 38 -0.30 -11.21 21.91
N TYR A 39 -0.96 -10.78 20.84
CA TYR A 39 -1.17 -11.56 19.62
C TYR A 39 -0.24 -11.03 18.54
N ARG A 40 0.43 -11.92 17.81
CA ARG A 40 1.29 -11.61 16.66
C ARG A 40 1.01 -12.61 15.54
N ALA A 41 0.79 -12.14 14.32
CA ALA A 41 0.60 -13.03 13.18
C ALA A 41 1.12 -12.47 11.85
N ALA A 42 1.66 -13.37 11.04
CA ALA A 42 2.03 -13.13 9.64
C ALA A 42 1.75 -14.41 8.84
N GLY A 43 0.83 -14.33 7.88
CA GLY A 43 0.39 -15.47 7.10
C GLY A 43 -0.21 -16.55 8.01
N ARG A 44 0.40 -17.73 8.04
CA ARG A 44 -0.02 -18.86 8.89
C ARG A 44 0.70 -18.94 10.23
N HIS A 45 1.71 -18.11 10.46
CA HIS A 45 2.44 -18.07 11.73
C HIS A 45 1.66 -17.22 12.73
N ILE A 46 1.30 -17.80 13.87
CA ILE A 46 0.53 -17.14 14.93
C ILE A 46 1.21 -17.40 16.27
N GLU A 47 1.48 -16.34 17.01
CA GLU A 47 1.92 -16.40 18.41
C GLU A 47 0.92 -15.64 19.28
N VAL A 48 0.52 -16.27 20.38
CA VAL A 48 -0.27 -15.61 21.41
C VAL A 48 0.40 -15.85 22.75
N ASP A 49 0.65 -14.79 23.50
CA ASP A 49 1.06 -14.82 24.90
C ASP A 49 -0.06 -14.27 25.76
N LEU A 50 -0.23 -14.87 26.94
CA LEU A 50 -1.15 -14.41 27.96
C LEU A 50 -0.43 -14.44 29.30
N ALA A 51 -0.50 -13.35 30.03
CA ALA A 51 0.04 -13.26 31.38
C ALA A 51 -0.93 -12.50 32.29
N PHE A 52 -0.84 -12.76 33.58
CA PHE A 52 -1.60 -12.04 34.59
C PHE A 52 -0.69 -11.56 35.73
N ALA A 53 -1.12 -10.52 36.44
CA ALA A 53 -0.52 -10.08 37.68
C ALA A 53 -1.57 -10.04 38.80
N GLY A 54 -1.18 -10.53 39.97
CA GLY A 54 -1.97 -10.45 41.20
C GLY A 54 -1.60 -9.19 42.01
N PRO A 55 -1.94 -9.16 43.32
CA PRO A 55 -1.65 -8.03 44.20
C PRO A 55 -0.16 -7.74 44.40
N ASP A 56 0.70 -8.73 44.17
CA ASP A 56 2.15 -8.56 44.21
C ASP A 56 2.76 -7.90 42.96
N GLY A 57 1.92 -7.63 41.94
CA GLY A 57 2.34 -7.00 40.69
C GLY A 57 3.22 -7.86 39.79
N GLN A 58 3.51 -9.12 40.16
CA GLN A 58 4.37 -9.98 39.36
C GLN A 58 3.59 -10.63 38.22
N TRP A 59 4.11 -10.46 36.99
CA TRP A 59 3.56 -11.07 35.79
C TRP A 59 3.90 -12.56 35.73
N ARG A 60 2.87 -13.38 35.50
CA ARG A 60 2.97 -14.83 35.40
C ARG A 60 2.34 -15.28 34.09
N PRO A 61 3.08 -16.02 33.24
CA PRO A 61 2.51 -16.53 32.00
C PRO A 61 1.46 -17.60 32.31
N VAL A 62 0.41 -17.62 31.50
CA VAL A 62 -0.61 -18.66 31.49
C VAL A 62 -0.84 -19.09 30.05
N ARG A 63 -1.25 -20.33 29.86
CA ARG A 63 -1.55 -20.84 28.52
C ARG A 63 -2.78 -20.10 27.97
N PRO A 64 -2.69 -19.44 26.79
CA PRO A 64 -3.85 -18.81 26.18
C PRO A 64 -4.91 -19.86 25.83
N PRO A 65 -6.20 -19.61 26.14
CA PRO A 65 -7.30 -20.44 25.65
C PRO A 65 -7.34 -20.44 24.12
N MET A 66 -7.68 -21.58 23.51
CA MET A 66 -7.78 -21.67 22.05
C MET A 66 -8.81 -20.72 21.46
N ASP A 67 -9.91 -20.47 22.19
CA ASP A 67 -10.93 -19.51 21.78
C ASP A 67 -10.39 -18.09 21.68
N VAL A 68 -9.46 -17.69 22.57
CA VAL A 68 -8.79 -16.37 22.50
C VAL A 68 -7.99 -16.26 21.21
N VAL A 69 -7.24 -17.31 20.84
CA VAL A 69 -6.46 -17.35 19.58
C VAL A 69 -7.39 -17.23 18.37
N GLY A 70 -8.49 -17.99 18.36
CA GLY A 70 -9.47 -17.98 17.27
C GLY A 70 -10.21 -16.65 17.13
N LEU A 71 -10.60 -16.04 18.26
CA LEU A 71 -11.29 -14.75 18.28
C LEU A 71 -10.41 -13.61 17.79
N PHE A 72 -9.13 -13.56 18.17
CA PHE A 72 -8.18 -12.60 17.59
C PHE A 72 -8.01 -12.82 16.08
N GLY A 73 -7.87 -14.06 15.62
CA GLY A 73 -7.77 -14.37 14.19
C GLY A 73 -9.01 -13.92 13.40
N ARG A 74 -10.21 -14.11 13.96
CA ARG A 74 -11.47 -13.62 13.37
C ARG A 74 -11.51 -12.09 13.35
N LEU A 75 -11.13 -11.43 14.45
CA LEU A 75 -11.08 -9.97 14.53
C LEU A 75 -10.11 -9.40 13.49
N ARG A 76 -8.91 -9.99 13.39
CA ARG A 76 -7.89 -9.63 12.40
C ARG A 76 -8.38 -9.73 10.98
N THR A 77 -9.03 -10.84 10.66
CA THR A 77 -9.60 -11.08 9.33
C THR A 77 -10.72 -10.07 9.04
N GLY A 78 -11.56 -9.79 10.04
CA GLY A 78 -12.66 -8.85 9.92
C GLY A 78 -12.27 -7.38 9.85
N MET A 79 -11.08 -7.02 10.34
CA MET A 79 -10.53 -5.65 10.28
C MET A 79 -9.73 -5.39 9.01
N TYR A 80 -9.64 -6.37 8.10
CA TYR A 80 -9.01 -6.19 6.81
C TYR A 80 -9.77 -5.16 5.95
N ALA A 81 -9.01 -4.22 5.36
CA ALA A 81 -9.47 -3.34 4.30
C ALA A 81 -8.48 -3.40 3.13
N ALA A 82 -8.95 -3.39 1.87
CA ALA A 82 -8.10 -3.63 0.71
C ALA A 82 -7.02 -2.55 0.47
N ASP A 83 -7.27 -1.32 0.93
CA ASP A 83 -6.35 -0.20 0.85
C ASP A 83 -5.28 -0.24 1.95
N ARG A 84 -5.66 -0.63 3.18
CA ARG A 84 -4.79 -0.58 4.37
C ARG A 84 -4.19 -1.92 4.78
N GLY A 85 -4.77 -3.04 4.35
CA GLY A 85 -4.46 -4.37 4.87
C GLY A 85 -5.10 -4.63 6.24
N THR A 86 -4.42 -5.44 7.06
CA THR A 86 -4.77 -5.69 8.46
C THR A 86 -3.53 -5.54 9.35
N TRP A 87 -3.74 -5.59 10.67
CA TRP A 87 -2.70 -5.47 11.68
C TRP A 87 -1.88 -6.77 11.84
N LEU A 88 -0.66 -6.62 12.34
CA LEU A 88 0.33 -7.71 12.52
C LEU A 88 0.52 -8.09 13.98
N SER A 89 0.21 -7.16 14.89
CA SER A 89 0.17 -7.44 16.32
C SER A 89 -0.97 -6.71 17.02
N ALA A 90 -1.42 -7.26 18.14
CA ALA A 90 -2.37 -6.62 19.04
C ALA A 90 -1.96 -6.86 20.49
N VAL A 91 -2.05 -5.81 21.33
CA VAL A 91 -1.87 -5.90 22.78
C VAL A 91 -3.21 -5.62 23.44
N TYR A 92 -3.68 -6.54 24.26
CA TYR A 92 -4.94 -6.41 25.00
C TYR A 92 -4.63 -6.43 26.49
N GLU A 93 -5.02 -5.39 27.21
CA GLU A 93 -4.85 -5.31 28.65
C GLU A 93 -6.18 -5.19 29.36
N ILE A 94 -6.34 -5.88 30.49
CA ILE A 94 -7.49 -5.75 31.38
C ILE A 94 -6.98 -5.38 32.76
N GLU A 95 -7.59 -4.37 33.36
CA GLU A 95 -7.45 -4.03 34.77
C GLU A 95 -8.79 -4.26 35.49
N ALA A 96 -8.73 -5.02 36.58
CA ALA A 96 -9.90 -5.30 37.40
C ALA A 96 -10.49 -3.99 37.96
N PRO A 97 -11.83 -3.85 38.06
CA PRO A 97 -12.83 -4.90 37.80
C PRO A 97 -13.36 -4.96 36.37
N SER A 98 -13.07 -3.98 35.49
CA SER A 98 -13.70 -3.95 34.16
C SER A 98 -13.01 -3.08 33.10
N GLN A 99 -11.92 -2.38 33.44
CA GLN A 99 -11.26 -1.53 32.47
C GLN A 99 -10.42 -2.39 31.53
N PHE A 100 -10.47 -2.09 30.23
CA PHE A 100 -9.61 -2.76 29.27
C PHE A 100 -9.20 -1.80 28.15
N THR A 101 -8.06 -2.11 27.54
CA THR A 101 -7.54 -1.44 26.35
C THR A 101 -7.15 -2.50 25.32
N VAL A 102 -7.20 -2.12 24.05
CA VAL A 102 -6.67 -2.94 22.97
C VAL A 102 -6.01 -2.04 21.94
N ASP A 103 -4.73 -2.30 21.68
CA ASP A 103 -3.91 -1.56 20.73
C ASP A 103 -3.54 -2.49 19.58
N PHE A 104 -3.74 -2.02 18.35
CA PHE A 104 -3.40 -2.75 17.13
C PHE A 104 -2.21 -2.08 16.46
N ASN A 105 -1.24 -2.88 16.02
CA ASN A 105 -0.08 -2.39 15.31
C ASN A 105 0.05 -3.09 13.95
N ALA A 106 0.13 -2.29 12.89
CA ALA A 106 0.37 -2.72 11.52
C ALA A 106 1.72 -2.20 10.96
N GLU A 107 2.41 -1.33 11.70
CA GLU A 107 3.54 -0.54 11.23
C GLU A 107 4.86 -1.09 11.76
N ASP A 108 4.96 -1.31 13.06
CA ASP A 108 6.19 -1.81 13.69
C ASP A 108 6.33 -3.32 13.55
N GLU A 109 7.58 -3.79 13.44
CA GLU A 109 7.86 -5.22 13.41
C GLU A 109 7.48 -5.88 14.75
N PRO A 110 6.58 -6.89 14.76
CA PRO A 110 6.24 -7.59 15.99
C PRO A 110 7.47 -8.28 16.60
N ARG A 111 7.53 -8.31 17.93
CA ARG A 111 8.56 -9.07 18.65
C ARG A 111 8.25 -10.57 18.62
N TRP A 112 8.72 -11.25 17.59
CA TRP A 112 8.56 -12.69 17.45
C TRP A 112 9.41 -13.46 18.46
N ARG A 113 8.85 -14.55 19.03
CA ARG A 113 9.68 -15.56 19.69
C ARG A 113 10.52 -16.32 18.67
N ASN A 114 9.86 -16.74 17.59
CA ASN A 114 10.50 -17.35 16.44
C ASN A 114 10.05 -16.60 15.19
N ALA A 115 10.96 -15.86 14.56
CA ALA A 115 10.63 -15.07 13.38
C ALA A 115 10.05 -15.96 12.26
N PRO A 116 8.91 -15.58 11.65
CA PRO A 116 8.38 -16.29 10.49
C PRO A 116 9.43 -16.32 9.36
N PRO A 117 9.50 -17.42 8.57
CA PRO A 117 10.29 -17.43 7.36
C PRO A 117 9.71 -16.45 6.32
N VAL A 118 10.49 -16.07 5.32
CA VAL A 118 10.09 -15.14 4.24
C VAL A 118 8.75 -15.54 3.59
N ILE A 119 8.53 -16.84 3.38
CA ILE A 119 7.27 -17.36 2.81
C ILE A 119 6.05 -17.00 3.68
N GLY A 120 6.19 -16.91 5.01
CA GLY A 120 5.12 -16.49 5.91
C GLY A 120 4.72 -15.03 5.70
N PHE A 121 5.69 -14.16 5.44
CA PHE A 121 5.47 -12.75 5.10
C PHE A 121 4.91 -12.57 3.67
N GLN A 122 5.27 -13.45 2.74
CA GLN A 122 4.66 -13.46 1.40
C GLN A 122 3.18 -13.88 1.47
N ASP A 123 2.89 -14.94 2.24
CA ASP A 123 1.53 -15.40 2.48
C ASP A 123 0.69 -14.33 3.20
N GLU A 124 1.30 -13.56 4.09
CA GLU A 124 0.67 -12.41 4.74
C GLU A 124 0.17 -11.37 3.73
N LEU A 125 1.02 -10.90 2.81
CA LEU A 125 0.62 -9.92 1.79
C LEU A 125 -0.33 -10.51 0.75
N ARG A 126 -0.30 -11.83 0.52
CA ARG A 126 -1.25 -12.51 -0.36
C ARG A 126 -2.64 -12.62 0.29
N ALA A 127 -2.71 -12.93 1.58
CA ALA A 127 -3.96 -13.07 2.31
C ALA A 127 -4.57 -11.71 2.69
N PHE A 128 -3.73 -10.73 3.01
CA PHE A 128 -4.12 -9.37 3.37
C PHE A 128 -3.37 -8.34 2.51
N PRO A 129 -3.74 -8.24 1.20
CA PRO A 129 -3.22 -7.21 0.30
C PRO A 129 -3.36 -5.82 0.89
N ARG A 130 -2.39 -4.95 0.63
CA ARG A 130 -2.44 -3.55 1.06
C ARG A 130 -1.78 -2.69 0.02
N ALA A 131 -2.13 -1.41 -0.02
CA ALA A 131 -1.46 -0.47 -0.89
C ALA A 131 0.04 -0.46 -0.60
N ASP A 132 0.84 -0.20 -1.63
CA ASP A 132 2.31 -0.26 -1.54
C ASP A 132 2.83 0.65 -0.42
N ASP A 133 2.32 1.88 -0.32
CA ASP A 133 2.63 2.86 0.76
C ASP A 133 2.27 2.37 2.17
N ARG A 134 1.38 1.38 2.29
CA ARG A 134 0.97 0.74 3.55
C ARG A 134 1.77 -0.50 3.91
N ILE A 135 2.75 -0.88 3.10
CA ILE A 135 3.73 -1.92 3.45
C ILE A 135 4.84 -1.26 4.28
N PRO A 136 5.05 -1.67 5.55
CA PRO A 136 6.13 -1.14 6.37
C PRO A 136 7.52 -1.46 5.82
N ASP A 137 8.49 -0.60 6.09
CA ASP A 137 9.83 -0.70 5.49
C ASP A 137 10.59 -1.97 5.93
N TRP A 138 10.42 -2.40 7.18
CA TRP A 138 10.99 -3.66 7.64
C TRP A 138 10.43 -4.87 6.88
N LEU A 139 9.13 -4.84 6.54
CA LEU A 139 8.47 -5.91 5.79
C LEU A 139 8.94 -5.91 4.34
N ARG A 140 9.11 -4.72 3.74
CA ARG A 140 9.72 -4.56 2.42
C ARG A 140 11.12 -5.16 2.37
N HIS A 141 11.96 -4.82 3.35
CA HIS A 141 13.32 -5.35 3.46
C HIS A 141 13.30 -6.88 3.53
N ARG A 142 12.49 -7.47 4.42
CA ARG A 142 12.40 -8.94 4.56
C ARG A 142 11.97 -9.65 3.28
N LEU A 143 11.17 -8.97 2.44
CA LEU A 143 10.65 -9.51 1.19
C LEU A 143 11.51 -9.17 -0.04
N GLY A 144 12.54 -8.33 0.10
CA GLY A 144 13.32 -7.83 -1.03
C GLY A 144 12.52 -6.92 -1.98
N LEU A 145 11.49 -6.25 -1.46
CA LEU A 145 10.71 -5.27 -2.22
C LEU A 145 11.54 -3.98 -2.41
N PRO A 146 11.31 -3.23 -3.49
CA PRO A 146 11.94 -1.93 -3.64
C PRO A 146 11.57 -1.01 -2.46
N PRO A 147 12.43 -0.02 -2.14
CA PRO A 147 12.11 1.02 -1.16
C PRO A 147 10.76 1.65 -1.46
N ARG A 148 10.08 2.11 -0.40
CA ARG A 148 8.83 2.86 -0.57
C ARG A 148 9.10 4.07 -1.46
N ALA A 149 8.26 4.26 -2.48
CA ALA A 149 8.29 5.49 -3.24
C ALA A 149 7.95 6.64 -2.28
N GLU A 150 8.88 7.56 -2.06
CA GLU A 150 8.65 8.69 -1.16
C GLU A 150 7.46 9.52 -1.67
N PRO A 151 6.51 9.91 -0.79
CA PRO A 151 5.52 10.91 -1.14
C PRO A 151 6.26 12.22 -1.41
N VAL A 152 6.28 12.60 -2.69
CA VAL A 152 6.97 13.80 -3.16
C VAL A 152 6.35 15.03 -2.48
N PRO A 153 7.16 15.92 -1.88
CA PRO A 153 6.67 17.15 -1.25
C PRO A 153 5.81 17.95 -2.24
N PRO A 154 4.73 18.62 -1.77
CA PRO A 154 3.94 19.49 -2.64
C PRO A 154 4.84 20.55 -3.29
N GLY A 155 5.04 20.45 -4.60
CA GLY A 155 5.87 21.36 -5.37
C GLY A 155 7.02 20.72 -6.14
N GLU A 156 7.40 19.48 -5.86
CA GLU A 156 8.39 18.78 -6.70
C GLU A 156 7.69 18.06 -7.87
N LEU A 157 8.16 18.35 -9.08
CA LEU A 157 7.63 17.76 -10.31
C LEU A 157 8.25 16.39 -10.56
N ARG A 158 7.42 15.41 -10.89
CA ARG A 158 7.84 14.03 -11.22
C ARG A 158 7.80 13.81 -12.71
N THR A 159 8.82 13.16 -13.28
CA THR A 159 8.76 12.74 -14.70
C THR A 159 8.22 11.32 -14.80
N ALA A 160 7.19 11.11 -15.62
CA ALA A 160 6.64 9.79 -15.89
C ALA A 160 7.48 9.03 -16.91
N HIS A 161 7.79 7.78 -16.61
CA HIS A 161 8.53 6.91 -17.52
C HIS A 161 7.61 6.30 -18.57
N VAL A 162 8.00 6.43 -19.85
CA VAL A 162 7.27 5.85 -20.98
C VAL A 162 7.23 4.31 -20.89
N TYR A 163 8.35 3.70 -20.48
CA TYR A 163 8.55 2.27 -20.28
C TYR A 163 9.42 2.03 -19.02
N ASP A 164 9.54 0.78 -18.54
CA ASP A 164 10.21 0.48 -17.25
C ASP A 164 11.73 0.31 -17.36
N GLY A 165 12.25 0.26 -18.59
CA GLY A 165 13.67 0.17 -18.86
C GLY A 165 13.93 -0.23 -20.30
N ARG A 166 15.17 -0.62 -20.59
CA ARG A 166 15.57 -1.23 -21.86
C ARG A 166 16.22 -2.58 -21.60
N ASP A 167 16.10 -3.50 -22.55
CA ASP A 167 16.83 -4.78 -22.54
C ASP A 167 18.28 -4.62 -23.01
N GLU A 168 19.02 -5.73 -23.08
CA GLU A 168 20.43 -5.74 -23.51
C GLU A 168 20.60 -5.28 -24.98
N GLU A 169 19.57 -5.43 -25.79
CA GLU A 169 19.50 -4.95 -27.18
C GLU A 169 19.00 -3.50 -27.29
N GLY A 170 18.74 -2.82 -26.17
CA GLY A 170 18.27 -1.44 -26.12
C GLY A 170 16.80 -1.25 -26.44
N ARG A 171 15.98 -2.31 -26.52
CA ARG A 171 14.54 -2.21 -26.79
C ARG A 171 13.76 -1.86 -25.54
N PRO A 172 12.67 -1.06 -25.64
CA PRO A 172 11.80 -0.75 -24.51
C PRO A 172 11.23 -2.00 -23.84
N VAL A 173 11.38 -2.09 -22.51
CA VAL A 173 10.81 -3.15 -21.68
C VAL A 173 9.66 -2.60 -20.85
N VAL A 174 8.50 -3.26 -20.91
CA VAL A 174 7.33 -2.91 -20.09
C VAL A 174 6.88 -4.13 -19.30
N ARG A 175 6.95 -4.00 -17.97
CA ARG A 175 6.56 -4.97 -16.95
C ARG A 175 5.47 -4.36 -16.06
N ARG A 176 4.38 -3.91 -16.68
CA ARG A 176 3.23 -3.28 -16.03
C ARG A 176 1.97 -4.11 -16.23
N GLN A 177 1.04 -4.01 -15.29
CA GLN A 177 -0.30 -4.56 -15.46
C GLN A 177 -1.04 -3.78 -16.55
N ALA A 178 -1.81 -4.48 -17.40
CA ALA A 178 -2.65 -3.84 -18.39
C ALA A 178 -3.71 -2.94 -17.72
N VAL A 179 -3.93 -1.77 -18.31
CA VAL A 179 -4.99 -0.84 -17.90
C VAL A 179 -6.36 -1.46 -18.20
N ASP A 180 -7.31 -1.33 -17.26
CA ASP A 180 -8.70 -1.72 -17.50
C ASP A 180 -9.24 -0.96 -18.73
N PRO A 181 -9.79 -1.66 -19.75
CA PRO A 181 -10.36 -1.02 -20.94
C PRO A 181 -11.36 0.11 -20.64
N ARG A 182 -12.08 0.04 -19.51
CA ARG A 182 -13.02 1.08 -19.07
C ARG A 182 -12.34 2.38 -18.65
N LEU A 183 -11.10 2.30 -18.12
CA LEU A 183 -10.32 3.46 -17.68
C LEU A 183 -9.49 4.07 -18.81
N ARG A 184 -9.25 3.32 -19.89
CA ARG A 184 -8.36 3.73 -20.99
C ARG A 184 -8.73 5.08 -21.59
N GLU A 185 -9.99 5.28 -21.95
CA GLU A 185 -10.46 6.54 -22.56
C GLU A 185 -10.38 7.72 -21.58
N ALA A 186 -10.68 7.49 -20.30
CA ALA A 186 -10.58 8.52 -19.27
C ALA A 186 -9.11 8.93 -19.02
N LEU A 187 -8.18 7.97 -19.01
CA LEU A 187 -6.75 8.23 -18.92
C LEU A 187 -6.24 8.99 -20.15
N LEU A 188 -6.61 8.57 -21.37
CA LEU A 188 -6.24 9.28 -22.59
C LEU A 188 -6.74 10.72 -22.56
N THR A 189 -8.00 10.94 -22.16
CA THR A 189 -8.58 12.28 -22.03
C THR A 189 -7.80 13.13 -21.04
N TYR A 190 -7.46 12.58 -19.88
CA TYR A 190 -6.68 13.28 -18.85
C TYR A 190 -5.29 13.70 -19.37
N LEU A 191 -4.53 12.72 -19.87
CA LEU A 191 -3.18 12.91 -20.40
C LEU A 191 -3.20 13.90 -21.59
N GLU A 192 -4.29 13.82 -22.37
CA GLU A 192 -4.73 14.62 -23.51
C GLU A 192 -5.03 16.09 -23.24
N ALA A 193 -5.60 16.37 -22.07
CA ALA A 193 -6.11 17.69 -21.70
C ALA A 193 -5.07 18.54 -20.96
N ALA A 194 -4.03 17.92 -20.40
CA ALA A 194 -3.03 18.62 -19.62
C ALA A 194 -2.25 19.67 -20.45
N PRO A 195 -1.94 20.86 -19.88
CA PRO A 195 -1.15 21.89 -20.54
C PRO A 195 0.19 21.36 -21.09
N VAL A 196 0.50 21.75 -22.32
CA VAL A 196 1.82 21.49 -22.94
C VAL A 196 2.81 22.53 -22.42
N VAL A 197 3.96 22.06 -21.92
CA VAL A 197 5.04 22.90 -21.38
C VAL A 197 6.22 23.03 -22.32
N LEU A 198 6.45 22.03 -23.16
CA LEU A 198 7.49 22.03 -24.17
C LEU A 198 6.99 21.26 -25.39
N ALA A 199 7.22 21.78 -26.59
CA ALA A 199 6.86 21.10 -27.82
C ALA A 199 7.87 21.41 -28.93
N ALA A 200 8.36 20.36 -29.59
CA ALA A 200 8.99 20.44 -30.88
C ALA A 200 7.94 20.30 -31.99
N ARG A 201 8.29 20.79 -33.19
CA ARG A 201 7.44 20.64 -34.38
C ARG A 201 7.57 19.26 -35.02
N ASP A 202 8.71 18.61 -34.82
CA ASP A 202 9.00 17.30 -35.39
C ASP A 202 8.36 16.18 -34.56
N LEU A 203 8.22 15.01 -35.19
CA LEU A 203 7.78 13.77 -34.55
C LEU A 203 8.96 12.79 -34.47
N ASP A 204 8.96 11.99 -33.40
CA ASP A 204 9.94 10.94 -33.21
C ASP A 204 9.49 9.62 -33.85
N VAL A 205 10.43 8.70 -33.99
CA VAL A 205 10.18 7.34 -34.44
C VAL A 205 9.45 6.56 -33.36
N ASP A 206 8.45 5.77 -33.76
CA ASP A 206 7.77 4.83 -32.87
C ASP A 206 8.69 3.65 -32.55
N GLU A 207 9.11 3.54 -31.28
CA GLU A 207 10.07 2.51 -30.86
C GLU A 207 9.48 1.09 -30.90
N PHE A 208 8.15 0.95 -30.93
CA PHE A 208 7.46 -0.34 -31.09
C PHE A 208 7.07 -0.62 -32.54
N ALA A 209 7.08 0.40 -33.39
CA ALA A 209 6.86 0.30 -34.84
C ALA A 209 7.86 1.18 -35.60
N PRO A 210 9.14 0.78 -35.74
CA PRO A 210 10.22 1.65 -36.23
C PRO A 210 10.06 2.22 -37.65
N GLY A 211 9.06 1.75 -38.42
CA GLY A 211 8.69 2.33 -39.71
C GLY A 211 7.85 3.60 -39.62
N ASP A 212 7.27 3.88 -38.45
CA ASP A 212 6.39 5.03 -38.20
C ASP A 212 7.16 6.16 -37.51
N ARG A 213 6.89 7.40 -37.92
CA ARG A 213 7.41 8.63 -37.30
C ARG A 213 6.25 9.54 -36.91
N ASP A 214 5.50 9.11 -35.91
CA ASP A 214 4.25 9.74 -35.48
C ASP A 214 4.22 10.05 -33.97
N VAL A 215 5.32 9.82 -33.24
CA VAL A 215 5.39 10.04 -31.80
C VAL A 215 5.55 11.54 -31.51
N PRO A 216 4.62 12.18 -30.77
CA PRO A 216 4.72 13.61 -30.48
C PRO A 216 5.88 13.95 -29.55
N LEU A 217 6.78 14.83 -30.01
CA LEU A 217 7.87 15.41 -29.21
C LEU A 217 7.37 16.61 -28.40
N ASN A 218 6.46 16.35 -27.47
CA ASN A 218 6.00 17.35 -26.51
C ASN A 218 6.02 16.79 -25.09
N PHE A 219 5.96 17.69 -24.12
CA PHE A 219 5.81 17.38 -22.71
C PHE A 219 4.63 18.14 -22.15
N ARG A 220 3.89 17.47 -21.26
CA ARG A 220 2.69 17.99 -20.60
C ARG A 220 2.82 17.86 -19.10
N THR A 221 2.08 18.67 -18.36
CA THR A 221 2.04 18.60 -16.90
C THR A 221 0.66 18.90 -16.32
N ASP A 222 0.33 18.28 -15.19
CA ASP A 222 -0.80 18.62 -14.33
C ASP A 222 -0.39 19.42 -13.07
N GLY A 223 0.89 19.80 -13.02
CA GLY A 223 1.53 20.51 -11.92
C GLY A 223 2.10 19.63 -10.81
N THR A 224 1.99 18.31 -10.92
CA THR A 224 2.71 17.34 -10.06
C THR A 224 3.53 16.36 -10.91
N TRP A 225 2.99 15.95 -12.04
CA TRP A 225 3.66 15.08 -13.00
C TRP A 225 3.94 15.81 -14.31
N VAL A 226 5.04 15.42 -14.94
CA VAL A 226 5.46 15.78 -16.28
C VAL A 226 5.55 14.49 -17.09
N TRP A 227 4.95 14.46 -18.28
CA TRP A 227 5.01 13.28 -19.15
C TRP A 227 5.23 13.67 -20.60
N ALA A 228 5.94 12.82 -21.32
CA ALA A 228 6.14 12.95 -22.76
C ALA A 228 4.86 12.62 -23.53
N GLY A 229 4.69 13.22 -24.71
CA GLY A 229 3.62 12.94 -25.66
C GLY A 229 3.57 11.48 -26.11
N ALA A 230 4.70 10.76 -26.00
CA ALA A 230 4.79 9.33 -26.19
C ALA A 230 3.86 8.52 -25.25
N VAL A 231 3.60 8.99 -24.02
CA VAL A 231 2.76 8.26 -23.05
C VAL A 231 1.32 8.08 -23.54
N PRO A 232 0.54 9.15 -23.83
CA PRO A 232 -0.80 8.98 -24.40
C PRO A 232 -0.76 8.37 -25.81
N HIS A 233 0.27 8.65 -26.60
CA HIS A 233 0.40 8.07 -27.94
C HIS A 233 0.50 6.53 -27.90
N TYR A 234 1.41 5.97 -27.10
CA TYR A 234 1.56 4.52 -26.97
C TYR A 234 0.41 3.84 -26.22
N LEU A 235 -0.22 4.52 -25.25
CA LEU A 235 -1.46 4.03 -24.65
C LEU A 235 -2.57 3.88 -25.71
N ARG A 236 -2.68 4.82 -26.65
CA ARG A 236 -3.67 4.76 -27.74
C ARG A 236 -3.31 3.72 -28.79
N LYS A 237 -2.09 3.76 -29.32
CA LYS A 237 -1.66 2.95 -30.47
C LYS A 237 -1.39 1.50 -30.09
N HIS A 238 -0.63 1.29 -29.02
CA HIS A 238 -0.14 -0.05 -28.61
C HIS A 238 -0.86 -0.62 -27.38
N GLY A 239 -1.74 0.17 -26.74
CA GLY A 239 -2.34 -0.24 -25.47
C GLY A 239 -1.33 -0.27 -24.32
N LEU A 240 -0.20 0.43 -24.47
CA LEU A 240 0.87 0.43 -23.49
C LEU A 240 0.42 1.14 -22.20
N PRO A 241 0.40 0.45 -21.04
CA PRO A 241 -0.04 1.06 -19.80
C PRO A 241 0.93 2.17 -19.33
N PRO A 242 0.43 3.37 -18.94
CA PRO A 242 1.25 4.39 -18.28
C PRO A 242 1.83 3.88 -16.97
N GLU A 243 2.78 4.63 -16.40
CA GLU A 243 3.41 4.28 -15.13
C GLU A 243 2.34 4.10 -14.02
N PRO A 244 2.37 3.00 -13.24
CA PRO A 244 1.33 2.74 -12.24
C PRO A 244 1.14 3.85 -11.22
N ALA A 245 2.23 4.52 -10.81
CA ALA A 245 2.17 5.66 -9.91
C ALA A 245 1.46 6.88 -10.53
N LEU A 246 1.65 7.13 -11.84
CA LEU A 246 0.92 8.15 -12.57
C LEU A 246 -0.57 7.78 -12.69
N VAL A 247 -0.89 6.52 -13.03
CA VAL A 247 -2.29 6.05 -13.10
C VAL A 247 -2.98 6.24 -11.75
N ARG A 248 -2.31 5.88 -10.65
CA ARG A 248 -2.86 6.05 -9.30
C ARG A 248 -3.11 7.52 -8.98
N HIS A 249 -2.17 8.39 -9.29
CA HIS A 249 -2.33 9.84 -9.13
C HIS A 249 -3.53 10.39 -9.90
N ILE A 250 -3.74 9.96 -11.16
CA ILE A 250 -4.88 10.40 -11.97
C ILE A 250 -6.21 9.94 -11.35
N LEU A 251 -6.25 8.70 -10.85
CA LEU A 251 -7.42 8.15 -10.17
C LEU A 251 -7.74 8.91 -8.88
N ASP A 252 -6.72 9.22 -8.07
CA ASP A 252 -6.88 9.97 -6.81
C ASP A 252 -7.36 11.41 -7.04
N ARG A 253 -7.24 11.93 -8.27
CA ARG A 253 -7.75 13.26 -8.67
C ARG A 253 -9.09 13.22 -9.44
N ASP A 254 -9.75 12.06 -9.49
CA ASP A 254 -11.00 11.87 -10.23
C ASP A 254 -10.91 12.35 -11.71
N PHE A 255 -9.76 12.13 -12.36
CA PHE A 255 -9.50 12.57 -13.74
C PHE A 255 -9.62 14.10 -13.96
N ARG A 256 -9.37 14.92 -12.93
CA ARG A 256 -9.37 16.39 -13.05
C ARG A 256 -7.97 16.96 -13.16
N VAL A 257 -7.69 17.58 -14.31
CA VAL A 257 -6.47 18.39 -14.51
C VAL A 257 -6.64 19.70 -13.74
N SER A 258 -5.62 20.10 -13.00
CA SER A 258 -5.63 21.37 -12.26
C SER A 258 -5.01 22.50 -13.07
N GLU A 259 -5.34 23.74 -12.72
CA GLU A 259 -4.66 24.89 -13.29
C GLU A 259 -3.18 24.83 -12.93
N VAL A 260 -2.34 24.95 -13.96
CA VAL A 260 -0.89 24.95 -13.84
C VAL A 260 -0.44 26.39 -14.02
N ASP A 261 0.06 26.99 -12.93
CA ASP A 261 0.64 28.34 -12.95
C ASP A 261 1.97 28.38 -13.72
N ASP A 262 2.40 29.59 -14.09
CA ASP A 262 3.61 29.78 -14.89
C ASP A 262 4.89 29.32 -14.16
N ALA A 263 4.95 29.46 -12.84
CA ALA A 263 6.10 29.03 -12.04
C ALA A 263 6.28 27.49 -12.05
N VAL A 264 5.17 26.74 -12.10
CA VAL A 264 5.17 25.29 -12.27
C VAL A 264 5.57 24.91 -13.70
N ARG A 265 5.12 25.66 -14.71
CA ARG A 265 5.54 25.42 -16.11
C ARG A 265 7.04 25.63 -16.30
N ASP A 266 7.60 26.70 -15.75
CA ASP A 266 9.03 27.00 -15.84
C ASP A 266 9.88 25.89 -15.19
N ARG A 267 9.45 25.41 -14.02
CA ARG A 267 10.10 24.26 -13.35
C ARG A 267 10.00 22.98 -14.16
N ALA A 268 8.87 22.75 -14.84
CA ALA A 268 8.71 21.58 -15.72
C ALA A 268 9.68 21.65 -16.91
N VAL A 269 9.81 22.83 -17.53
CA VAL A 269 10.77 23.04 -18.62
C VAL A 269 12.22 22.83 -18.15
N ALA A 270 12.59 23.38 -16.98
CA ALA A 270 13.92 23.19 -16.40
C ALA A 270 14.22 21.71 -16.13
N LEU A 271 13.24 20.96 -15.60
CA LEU A 271 13.34 19.52 -15.35
C LEU A 271 13.59 18.72 -16.64
N ILE A 272 12.88 19.05 -17.73
CA ILE A 272 13.00 18.33 -19.02
C ILE A 272 14.33 18.64 -19.70
N THR A 273 14.76 19.90 -19.66
CA THR A 273 15.97 20.37 -20.36
C THR A 273 17.26 20.12 -19.58
N GLY A 274 17.16 19.60 -18.34
CA GLY A 274 18.32 19.38 -17.46
C GLY A 274 19.00 20.68 -17.03
N SER A 275 18.30 21.82 -17.11
CA SER A 275 18.85 23.15 -16.76
C SER A 275 18.61 23.50 -15.29
N GLY A 276 18.55 22.49 -14.41
CA GLY A 276 18.38 22.66 -12.96
C GLY A 276 19.73 22.64 -12.25
N ASP A 277 20.09 23.80 -11.70
CA ASP A 277 21.34 24.24 -11.04
C ASP A 277 22.55 24.60 -11.94
#